data_AF-A0A099G3V2-F1
#
_entry.id   AF-A0A099G3V2-F1
#
_cell.length_a   1.000
_cell.length_b   1.000
_cell.length_c   1.000
_cell.angle_alpha   90.00
_cell.angle_beta   90.00
_cell.angle_gamma   90.00
#
_symmetry.space_group_name_H-M   'P 1'
#
loop_
_entity.id
_entity.type
_entity.pdbx_description
1 polymer ?
#
loop_
_entity_poly.entity_id
_entity_poly.type
_entity_poly.pdbx_seq_one_letter_code
_entity_poly.pdbx_strand_id
1 'polypeptide(L)'
;VTRLAAGAALLGWFRRIDGRVFAYYLMHDYAFTAQDGGAYPPALEARIAVFAERVAEVLAGDWDEVLVVGHSSGAYLAVSVLADLVRAGRAAEDGRLALLTLGHVVPMASFLPRAGRLRADLRYLSARVEVTWVDVSAPGDACCFGLCDPVAVSSVEPEGRVGPLVLSAAFSRTLSPETQRALRGRWFRLHFQYLCAFDRPEGYDYFAITAGPLPLGERFAGRGHSPGRIARAVNDWPGRAEGAP
;
A
#
# COMPACT_ATOMS: atom_id res chain seq x y z
N VAL A 1 40.46 -5.20 -21.93
CA VAL A 1 40.82 -5.20 -20.49
C VAL A 1 40.36 -3.94 -19.77
N THR A 2 40.72 -2.73 -20.20
CA THR A 2 40.39 -1.46 -19.53
C THR A 2 38.88 -1.16 -19.40
N ARG A 3 38.08 -1.50 -20.43
CA ARG A 3 36.61 -1.31 -20.39
C ARG A 3 35.90 -2.26 -19.42
N LEU A 4 36.40 -3.49 -19.26
CA LEU A 4 35.87 -4.47 -18.31
C LEU A 4 36.21 -4.07 -16.87
N ALA A 5 37.43 -3.56 -16.64
CA ALA A 5 37.82 -3.03 -15.34
C ALA A 5 37.00 -1.78 -14.93
N ALA A 6 36.75 -0.87 -15.87
CA ALA A 6 35.88 0.28 -15.64
C ALA A 6 34.43 -0.13 -15.33
N GLY A 7 33.90 -1.13 -16.06
CA GLY A 7 32.57 -1.69 -15.79
C GLY A 7 32.48 -2.34 -14.40
N ALA A 8 33.47 -3.15 -14.02
CA ALA A 8 33.53 -3.79 -12.71
C ALA A 8 33.65 -2.77 -11.57
N ALA A 9 34.46 -1.72 -11.75
CA ALA A 9 34.59 -0.64 -10.78
C ALA A 9 33.29 0.17 -10.62
N LEU A 10 32.59 0.44 -11.73
CA LEU A 10 31.28 1.10 -11.72
C LEU A 10 30.23 0.25 -10.99
N LEU A 11 30.13 -1.04 -11.30
CA LEU A 11 29.23 -1.98 -10.62
C LEU A 11 29.56 -2.12 -9.13
N GLY A 12 30.85 -2.18 -8.78
CA GLY A 12 31.32 -2.19 -7.40
C GLY A 12 30.96 -0.92 -6.64
N TRP A 13 31.07 0.25 -7.29
CA TRP A 13 30.63 1.52 -6.73
C TRP A 13 29.11 1.53 -6.53
N PHE A 14 28.31 1.15 -7.54
CA PHE A 14 26.85 1.04 -7.42
C PHE A 14 26.44 0.15 -6.25
N ARG A 15 27.01 -1.05 -6.14
CA ARG A 15 26.76 -1.96 -5.01
C ARG A 15 27.10 -1.34 -3.66
N ARG A 16 28.15 -0.52 -3.60
CA ARG A 16 28.56 0.19 -2.37
C ARG A 16 27.63 1.35 -2.02
N ILE A 17 27.10 2.07 -3.01
CA ILE A 17 26.14 3.16 -2.75
C ILE A 17 24.73 2.64 -2.51
N ASP A 18 24.43 1.40 -2.91
CA ASP A 18 23.08 0.86 -2.89
C ASP A 18 22.45 0.85 -1.48
N GLY A 19 23.23 0.64 -0.41
CA GLY A 19 22.72 0.79 0.96
C GLY A 19 22.26 2.21 1.33
N ARG A 20 22.48 3.20 0.46
CA ARG A 20 22.02 4.59 0.60
C ARG A 20 20.99 4.99 -0.45
N VAL A 21 21.02 4.38 -1.63
CA VAL A 21 20.17 4.72 -2.78
C VAL A 21 19.05 3.70 -3.00
N PHE A 22 19.20 2.47 -2.51
CA PHE A 22 18.28 1.34 -2.59
C PHE A 22 17.82 1.00 -4.02
N ALA A 23 18.63 1.32 -5.03
CA ALA A 23 18.30 1.10 -6.43
C ALA A 23 18.20 -0.39 -6.77
N TYR A 24 19.11 -1.22 -6.26
CA TYR A 24 19.11 -2.66 -6.44
C TYR A 24 17.92 -3.31 -5.75
N TYR A 25 17.60 -2.89 -4.52
CA TYR A 25 16.39 -3.33 -3.80
C TYR A 25 15.12 -3.03 -4.62
N LEU A 26 15.00 -1.79 -5.10
CA LEU A 26 13.87 -1.36 -5.90
C LEU A 26 13.76 -2.14 -7.21
N MET A 27 14.87 -2.31 -7.91
CA MET A 27 14.92 -3.11 -9.13
C MET A 27 14.53 -4.57 -8.88
N HIS A 28 14.89 -5.14 -7.73
CA HIS A 28 14.46 -6.51 -7.37
C HIS A 28 12.95 -6.57 -7.11
N ASP A 29 12.39 -5.60 -6.41
CA ASP A 29 10.95 -5.53 -6.13
C ASP A 29 10.13 -5.35 -7.42
N TYR A 30 10.54 -4.43 -8.29
CA TYR A 30 9.95 -4.26 -9.62
C TYR A 30 10.12 -5.51 -10.48
N ALA A 31 11.31 -6.10 -10.53
CA ALA A 31 11.56 -7.32 -11.31
C ALA A 31 10.71 -8.48 -10.79
N PHE A 32 10.62 -8.67 -9.48
CA PHE A 32 9.80 -9.72 -8.88
C PHE A 32 8.31 -9.53 -9.20
N THR A 33 7.82 -8.30 -9.18
CA THR A 33 6.42 -7.97 -9.51
C THR A 33 6.15 -8.14 -11.02
N ALA A 34 7.10 -7.73 -11.87
CA ALA A 34 6.92 -7.67 -13.32
C ALA A 34 7.33 -8.94 -14.07
N GLN A 35 8.15 -9.83 -13.49
CA GLN A 35 8.66 -11.04 -14.15
C GLN A 35 7.53 -11.90 -14.73
N ASP A 36 6.39 -11.93 -14.04
CA ASP A 36 5.19 -12.66 -14.45
C ASP A 36 4.05 -11.73 -14.87
N GLY A 37 4.38 -10.49 -15.26
CA GLY A 37 3.38 -9.51 -15.68
C GLY A 37 2.36 -9.20 -14.59
N GLY A 38 2.77 -9.22 -13.31
CA GLY A 38 1.90 -8.92 -12.17
C GLY A 38 1.05 -10.09 -11.67
N ALA A 39 1.13 -11.27 -12.31
CA ALA A 39 0.54 -12.48 -11.73
C ALA A 39 1.31 -12.85 -10.45
N TYR A 40 0.60 -13.27 -9.41
CA TYR A 40 1.25 -13.72 -8.19
C TYR A 40 1.87 -15.11 -8.39
N PRO A 41 3.18 -15.27 -8.13
CA PRO A 41 3.79 -16.58 -8.20
C PRO A 41 3.26 -17.48 -7.06
N PRO A 42 3.25 -18.81 -7.23
CA PRO A 42 2.71 -19.74 -6.22
C PRO A 42 3.30 -19.56 -4.81
N ALA A 43 4.58 -19.19 -4.72
CA ALA A 43 5.24 -18.92 -3.45
C ALA A 43 4.71 -17.66 -2.74
N LEU A 44 4.24 -16.66 -3.49
CA LEU A 44 3.60 -15.46 -2.93
C LEU A 44 2.18 -15.78 -2.49
N GLU A 45 1.41 -16.50 -3.31
CA GLU A 45 0.06 -16.97 -2.95
C GLU A 45 0.08 -17.78 -1.64
N ALA A 46 1.04 -18.69 -1.49
CA ALA A 46 1.20 -19.45 -0.25
C ALA A 46 1.47 -18.55 0.97
N ARG A 47 2.24 -17.47 0.81
CA ARG A 47 2.51 -16.50 1.90
C ARG A 47 1.29 -15.65 2.24
N ILE A 48 0.51 -15.27 1.23
CA ILE A 48 -0.78 -14.56 1.42
C ILE A 48 -1.73 -15.44 2.21
N ALA A 49 -1.90 -16.71 1.83
CA ALA A 49 -2.75 -17.66 2.53
C ALA A 49 -2.32 -17.85 3.99
N VAL A 50 -1.03 -18.06 4.25
CA VAL A 50 -0.50 -18.18 5.63
C VAL A 50 -0.80 -16.94 6.45
N PHE A 51 -0.68 -15.73 5.87
CA PHE A 51 -0.97 -14.52 6.61
C PHE A 51 -2.47 -14.30 6.83
N ALA A 52 -3.31 -14.68 5.86
CA ALA A 52 -4.77 -14.65 6.03
C ALA A 52 -5.22 -15.56 7.18
N GLU A 53 -4.68 -16.79 7.27
CA GLU A 53 -4.93 -17.68 8.41
C GLU A 53 -4.49 -17.04 9.72
N ARG A 54 -3.31 -16.41 9.75
CA ARG A 54 -2.83 -15.73 10.94
C ARG A 54 -3.75 -14.59 11.37
N VAL A 55 -4.28 -13.79 10.44
CA VAL A 55 -5.23 -12.72 10.77
C VAL A 55 -6.54 -13.34 11.30
N ALA A 56 -7.02 -14.42 10.70
CA ALA A 56 -8.23 -15.11 11.16
C ALA A 56 -8.08 -15.70 12.59
N GLU A 57 -6.92 -16.27 12.90
CA GLU A 57 -6.58 -16.73 14.26
C GLU A 57 -6.63 -15.59 15.28
N VAL A 58 -6.04 -14.44 14.94
CA VAL A 58 -6.01 -13.27 15.82
C VAL A 58 -7.41 -12.69 15.99
N LEU A 59 -8.18 -12.58 14.90
CA LEU A 59 -9.54 -12.03 14.90
C LEU A 59 -10.55 -12.88 15.69
N ALA A 60 -10.27 -14.18 15.88
CA ALA A 60 -11.05 -15.06 16.75
C ALA A 60 -10.81 -14.80 18.25
N GLY A 61 -9.78 -14.02 18.60
CA GLY A 61 -9.50 -13.59 19.97
C GLY A 61 -10.40 -12.45 20.46
N ASP A 62 -10.22 -12.10 21.73
CA ASP A 62 -10.92 -11.00 22.42
C ASP A 62 -10.11 -9.71 22.28
N TRP A 63 -10.07 -9.18 21.06
CA TRP A 63 -9.43 -7.90 20.74
C TRP A 63 -10.49 -6.88 20.32
N ASP A 64 -10.33 -5.63 20.76
CA ASP A 64 -11.17 -4.51 20.35
C ASP A 64 -11.00 -4.18 18.86
N GLU A 65 -9.78 -4.34 18.33
CA GLU A 65 -9.45 -4.13 16.92
C GLU A 65 -8.29 -5.04 16.49
N VAL A 66 -8.38 -5.58 15.27
CA VAL A 66 -7.26 -6.18 14.53
C VAL A 66 -6.92 -5.28 13.36
N LEU A 67 -5.88 -4.46 13.55
CA LEU A 67 -5.37 -3.53 12.54
C LEU A 67 -4.27 -4.18 11.71
N VAL A 68 -4.52 -4.37 10.41
CA VAL A 68 -3.51 -4.76 9.43
C VAL A 68 -2.93 -3.52 8.77
N VAL A 69 -1.60 -3.36 8.86
CA VAL A 69 -0.87 -2.25 8.24
C VAL A 69 -0.08 -2.75 7.04
N GLY A 70 -0.36 -2.18 5.86
CA GLY A 70 0.39 -2.45 4.64
C GLY A 70 1.13 -1.21 4.15
N HIS A 71 2.46 -1.23 4.17
CA HIS A 71 3.29 -0.13 3.64
C HIS A 71 3.88 -0.51 2.28
N SER A 72 3.95 0.46 1.36
CA SER A 72 4.55 0.27 0.03
C SER A 72 3.90 -0.90 -0.74
N SER A 73 4.66 -1.92 -1.16
CA SER A 73 4.13 -3.14 -1.79
C SER A 73 3.30 -4.00 -0.83
N GLY A 74 3.58 -3.93 0.47
CA GLY A 74 2.77 -4.56 1.51
C GLY A 74 1.31 -4.08 1.52
N ALA A 75 1.02 -2.88 1.00
CA ALA A 75 -0.34 -2.37 0.88
C ALA A 75 -1.24 -3.25 0.01
N TYR A 76 -0.77 -3.60 -1.20
CA TYR A 76 -1.56 -4.42 -2.12
C TYR A 76 -1.60 -5.90 -1.70
N LEU A 77 -0.57 -6.37 -1.00
CA LEU A 77 -0.57 -7.71 -0.40
C LEU A 77 -1.58 -7.80 0.73
N ALA A 78 -1.66 -6.78 1.60
CA ALA A 78 -2.65 -6.72 2.68
C ALA A 78 -4.09 -6.70 2.13
N VAL A 79 -4.34 -6.00 1.02
CA VAL A 79 -5.63 -6.08 0.31
C VAL A 79 -5.98 -7.53 -0.06
N SER A 80 -5.03 -8.27 -0.65
CA SER A 80 -5.25 -9.65 -1.08
C SER A 80 -5.47 -10.60 0.10
N VAL A 81 -4.70 -10.42 1.19
CA VAL A 81 -4.85 -11.14 2.46
C VAL A 81 -6.25 -10.97 3.04
N LEU A 82 -6.73 -9.72 3.14
CA LEU A 82 -8.06 -9.46 3.70
C LEU A 82 -9.18 -9.86 2.74
N ALA A 83 -8.97 -9.77 1.43
CA ALA A 83 -9.93 -10.26 0.46
C ALA A 83 -10.15 -11.77 0.60
N ASP A 84 -9.10 -12.56 0.84
CA ASP A 84 -9.23 -14.01 1.08
C ASP A 84 -9.93 -14.32 2.40
N LEU A 85 -9.56 -13.62 3.46
CA LEU A 85 -10.18 -13.79 4.78
C LEU A 85 -11.69 -13.48 4.74
N VAL A 86 -12.08 -12.39 4.08
CA VAL A 86 -13.50 -12.01 3.96
C VAL A 86 -14.25 -12.98 3.04
N ARG A 87 -13.65 -13.42 1.91
CA ARG A 87 -14.26 -14.46 1.04
C ARG A 87 -14.50 -15.78 1.77
N ALA A 88 -13.63 -16.14 2.71
CA ALA A 88 -13.77 -17.34 3.53
C ALA A 88 -14.85 -17.20 4.63
N GLY A 89 -15.54 -16.06 4.74
CA GLY A 89 -16.54 -15.81 5.77
C GLY A 89 -15.94 -15.72 7.17
N ARG A 90 -14.67 -15.30 7.28
CA ARG A 90 -13.91 -15.26 8.54
C ARG A 90 -13.78 -13.86 9.14
N ALA A 91 -14.42 -12.86 8.53
CA ALA A 91 -14.62 -11.54 9.11
C ALA A 91 -16.12 -11.30 9.34
N ALA A 92 -16.47 -10.77 10.50
CA ALA A 92 -17.83 -10.32 10.80
C ALA A 92 -17.97 -8.83 10.52
N GLU A 93 -19.21 -8.37 10.28
CA GLU A 93 -19.55 -6.95 10.17
C GLU A 93 -19.66 -6.29 11.55
N ASP A 94 -18.68 -6.50 12.42
CA ASP A 94 -18.64 -6.01 13.80
C ASP A 94 -17.69 -4.82 14.02
N GLY A 95 -17.02 -4.37 12.95
CA GLY A 95 -16.14 -3.21 12.95
C GLY A 95 -14.73 -3.45 13.50
N ARG A 96 -14.38 -4.69 13.90
CA ARG A 96 -13.07 -5.00 14.52
C ARG A 96 -11.92 -5.15 13.54
N LEU A 97 -12.19 -5.41 12.26
CA LEU A 97 -11.14 -5.61 11.25
C LEU A 97 -10.87 -4.31 10.50
N ALA A 98 -9.61 -3.86 10.54
CA ALA A 98 -9.17 -2.62 9.94
C ALA A 98 -7.94 -2.80 9.05
N LEU A 99 -7.88 -2.03 7.96
CA LEU A 99 -6.77 -1.96 7.02
C LEU A 99 -6.27 -0.52 6.91
N LEU A 100 -5.00 -0.32 7.26
CA LEU A 100 -4.28 0.92 7.00
C LEU A 100 -3.23 0.68 5.92
N THR A 101 -3.42 1.29 4.75
CA THR A 101 -2.41 1.28 3.68
C THR A 101 -1.60 2.58 3.70
N LEU A 102 -0.27 2.47 3.60
CA LEU A 102 0.66 3.59 3.78
C LEU A 102 1.58 3.72 2.56
N GLY A 103 1.56 4.87 1.91
CA GLY A 103 2.43 5.16 0.77
C GLY A 103 2.38 4.05 -0.29
N HIS A 104 1.18 3.60 -0.65
CA HIS A 104 1.04 2.39 -1.46
C HIS A 104 1.66 2.53 -2.86
N VAL A 105 2.08 1.38 -3.42
CA VAL A 105 2.55 1.27 -4.81
C VAL A 105 1.57 0.55 -5.74
N VAL A 106 0.30 0.40 -5.35
CA VAL A 106 -0.72 -0.41 -6.08
C VAL A 106 -0.65 -0.28 -7.62
N PRO A 107 -0.65 0.92 -8.24
CA PRO A 107 -0.57 1.04 -9.70
C PRO A 107 0.65 0.38 -10.36
N MET A 108 1.79 0.28 -9.66
CA MET A 108 2.97 -0.46 -10.14
C MET A 108 2.64 -1.91 -10.46
N ALA A 109 1.77 -2.53 -9.66
CA ALA A 109 1.39 -3.94 -9.80
C ALA A 109 0.10 -4.09 -10.60
N SER A 110 -0.95 -3.32 -10.29
CA SER A 110 -2.29 -3.52 -10.86
C SER A 110 -2.39 -3.19 -12.35
N PHE A 111 -1.46 -2.39 -12.89
CA PHE A 111 -1.42 -2.01 -14.30
C PHE A 111 -0.68 -3.04 -15.16
N LEU A 112 -0.06 -4.04 -14.54
CA LEU A 112 0.60 -5.11 -15.26
C LEU A 112 -0.43 -6.07 -15.90
N PRO A 113 -0.05 -6.69 -17.03
CA PRO A 113 -0.95 -7.44 -17.91
C PRO A 113 -1.76 -8.55 -17.21
N ARG A 114 -1.10 -9.30 -16.33
CA ARG A 114 -1.64 -10.49 -15.67
C ARG A 114 -1.97 -10.25 -14.19
N ALA A 115 -2.10 -9.00 -13.76
CA ALA A 115 -2.45 -8.64 -12.38
C ALA A 115 -3.94 -8.81 -12.01
N GLY A 116 -4.64 -9.76 -12.65
CA GLY A 116 -6.07 -9.99 -12.45
C GLY A 116 -6.44 -10.36 -11.02
N ARG A 117 -5.57 -11.13 -10.33
CA ARG A 117 -5.70 -11.47 -8.91
C ARG A 117 -5.88 -10.21 -8.05
N LEU A 118 -4.92 -9.28 -8.13
CA LEU A 118 -4.94 -8.03 -7.37
C LEU A 118 -6.12 -7.14 -7.76
N ARG A 119 -6.44 -7.03 -9.05
CA ARG A 119 -7.58 -6.24 -9.52
C ARG A 119 -8.91 -6.77 -8.97
N ALA A 120 -9.09 -8.09 -8.97
CA ALA A 120 -10.25 -8.74 -8.36
C ALA A 120 -10.34 -8.45 -6.86
N ASP A 121 -9.22 -8.45 -6.14
CA ASP A 121 -9.17 -8.18 -4.70
C ASP A 121 -9.46 -6.73 -4.36
N LEU A 122 -8.87 -5.78 -5.10
CA LEU A 122 -9.17 -4.35 -4.97
C LEU A 122 -10.67 -4.10 -5.17
N ARG A 123 -11.25 -4.66 -6.24
CA ARG A 123 -12.70 -4.57 -6.50
C ARG A 123 -13.49 -5.16 -5.34
N TYR A 124 -13.20 -6.41 -4.98
CA TYR A 124 -13.96 -7.16 -3.99
C TYR A 124 -13.93 -6.49 -2.62
N LEU A 125 -12.74 -6.18 -2.10
CA LEU A 125 -12.56 -5.64 -0.74
C LEU A 125 -13.09 -4.21 -0.61
N SER A 126 -13.01 -3.40 -1.68
CA SER A 126 -13.50 -2.01 -1.65
C SER A 126 -15.01 -1.86 -1.41
N ALA A 127 -15.77 -2.94 -1.55
CA ALA A 127 -17.21 -3.00 -1.29
C ALA A 127 -17.57 -3.82 -0.03
N ARG A 128 -16.59 -4.13 0.83
CA ARG A 128 -16.79 -4.92 2.06
C ARG A 128 -16.86 -4.02 3.28
N VAL A 129 -17.97 -4.08 3.99
CA VAL A 129 -18.20 -3.34 5.24
C VAL A 129 -17.56 -4.05 6.44
N GLU A 130 -17.21 -5.33 6.27
CA GLU A 130 -16.43 -6.13 7.20
C GLU A 130 -15.06 -5.51 7.50
N VAL A 131 -14.54 -4.64 6.62
CA VAL A 131 -13.20 -4.03 6.74
C VAL A 131 -13.28 -2.51 6.68
N THR A 132 -12.88 -1.84 7.76
CA THR A 132 -12.57 -0.41 7.68
C THR A 132 -11.26 -0.22 6.92
N TRP A 133 -11.28 0.44 5.77
CA TRP A 133 -10.07 0.67 4.97
C TRP A 133 -9.73 2.16 4.83
N VAL A 134 -8.56 2.54 5.34
CA VAL A 134 -7.98 3.88 5.18
C VAL A 134 -6.65 3.77 4.42
N ASP A 135 -6.52 4.57 3.36
CA ASP A 135 -5.25 4.76 2.65
C ASP A 135 -4.65 6.13 3.03
N VAL A 136 -3.38 6.14 3.41
CA VAL A 136 -2.64 7.35 3.71
C VAL A 136 -1.40 7.42 2.83
N SER A 137 -1.30 8.47 2.04
CA SER A 137 -0.14 8.74 1.19
C SER A 137 0.16 10.24 1.15
N ALA A 138 1.25 10.65 0.53
CA ALA A 138 1.64 12.06 0.44
C ALA A 138 2.20 12.36 -0.97
N PRO A 139 1.73 13.41 -1.66
CA PRO A 139 2.29 13.79 -2.96
C PRO A 139 3.80 14.11 -2.94
N GLY A 140 4.34 14.43 -1.76
CA GLY A 140 5.77 14.67 -1.57
C GLY A 140 6.63 13.40 -1.49
N ASP A 141 6.02 12.21 -1.47
CA ASP A 141 6.72 10.93 -1.50
C ASP A 141 6.80 10.40 -2.93
N ALA A 142 7.98 10.53 -3.53
CA ALA A 142 8.26 10.11 -4.90
C ALA A 142 8.30 8.58 -5.10
N CYS A 143 8.26 7.80 -4.01
CA CYS A 143 8.29 6.33 -4.07
C CYS A 143 6.89 5.70 -4.06
N CYS A 144 5.83 6.51 -3.97
CA CYS A 144 4.45 6.02 -3.95
C CYS A 144 3.57 6.72 -5.00
N PHE A 145 2.34 6.23 -5.16
CA PHE A 145 1.32 6.91 -5.96
C PHE A 145 0.47 7.80 -5.06
N GLY A 146 1.05 8.92 -4.63
CA GLY A 146 0.45 9.83 -3.65
C GLY A 146 -0.96 10.30 -4.05
N LEU A 147 -1.92 10.08 -3.14
CA LEU A 147 -3.35 10.39 -3.29
C LEU A 147 -4.05 9.71 -4.47
N CYS A 148 -3.41 8.75 -5.14
CA CYS A 148 -4.08 7.89 -6.11
C CYS A 148 -5.00 6.93 -5.37
N ASP A 149 -6.30 7.00 -5.66
CA ASP A 149 -7.25 6.03 -5.18
C ASP A 149 -6.96 4.65 -5.81
N PRO A 150 -6.51 3.63 -5.03
CA PRO A 150 -5.98 2.40 -5.60
C PRO A 150 -7.03 1.58 -6.38
N VAL A 151 -8.31 1.77 -6.07
CA VAL A 151 -9.43 1.07 -6.72
C VAL A 151 -9.81 1.82 -8.01
N ALA A 152 -10.00 3.14 -7.91
CA ALA A 152 -10.47 3.93 -9.03
C ALA A 152 -9.42 4.06 -10.15
N VAL A 153 -8.16 4.34 -9.81
CA VAL A 153 -7.10 4.47 -10.83
C VAL A 153 -6.78 3.15 -11.52
N SER A 154 -7.01 2.02 -10.83
CA SER A 154 -6.91 0.67 -11.39
C SER A 154 -8.10 0.28 -12.27
N SER A 155 -9.12 1.14 -12.37
CA SER A 155 -10.31 0.97 -13.22
C SER A 155 -11.20 -0.22 -12.81
N VAL A 156 -11.25 -0.55 -11.52
CA VAL A 156 -11.96 -1.73 -10.98
C VAL A 156 -13.08 -1.38 -9.98
N GLU A 157 -13.46 -0.11 -9.88
CA GLU A 157 -14.47 0.40 -8.96
C GLU A 157 -15.81 -0.35 -9.08
N PRO A 158 -16.33 -0.96 -7.99
CA PRO A 158 -17.64 -1.61 -7.97
C PRO A 158 -18.77 -0.63 -7.64
N GLU A 159 -20.00 -1.05 -7.96
CA GLU A 159 -21.19 -0.45 -7.33
C GLU A 159 -21.18 -0.75 -5.82
N GLY A 160 -21.68 0.19 -5.00
CA GLY A 160 -21.74 0.00 -3.56
C GLY A 160 -20.38 0.07 -2.84
N ARG A 161 -19.37 0.67 -3.47
CA ARG A 161 -18.06 0.90 -2.86
C ARG A 161 -18.16 1.65 -1.53
N VAL A 162 -17.43 1.18 -0.52
CA VAL A 162 -17.34 1.77 0.83
C VAL A 162 -15.94 2.25 1.21
N GLY A 163 -14.88 1.80 0.53
CA GLY A 163 -13.51 2.23 0.82
C GLY A 163 -12.51 2.07 -0.34
N PRO A 164 -11.23 2.43 -0.16
CA PRO A 164 -10.68 3.11 1.01
C PRO A 164 -11.11 4.57 1.16
N LEU A 165 -11.07 5.08 2.39
CA LEU A 165 -10.92 6.51 2.65
C LEU A 165 -9.47 6.92 2.34
N VAL A 166 -9.29 7.81 1.36
CA VAL A 166 -7.96 8.27 0.89
C VAL A 166 -7.58 9.59 1.55
N LEU A 167 -6.48 9.58 2.31
CA LEU A 167 -5.99 10.70 3.11
C LEU A 167 -4.56 11.10 2.79
N SER A 168 -4.25 12.37 2.99
CA SER A 168 -2.90 12.90 2.90
C SER A 168 -2.21 12.92 4.26
N ALA A 169 -0.99 12.39 4.35
CA ALA A 169 -0.11 12.65 5.50
C ALA A 169 0.49 14.07 5.49
N ALA A 170 0.21 14.86 4.44
CA ALA A 170 0.54 16.29 4.32
C ALA A 170 1.97 16.65 4.75
N PHE A 171 2.98 15.93 4.23
CA PHE A 171 4.40 16.04 4.65
C PHE A 171 4.93 17.48 4.72
N SER A 172 4.47 18.39 3.84
CA SER A 172 4.88 19.79 3.85
C SER A 172 4.41 20.57 5.09
N ARG A 173 3.36 20.11 5.78
CA ARG A 173 2.82 20.69 7.01
C ARG A 173 3.20 19.89 8.26
N THR A 174 3.26 18.56 8.13
CA THR A 174 3.49 17.65 9.27
C THR A 174 4.95 17.43 9.62
N LEU A 175 5.88 17.74 8.70
CA LEU A 175 7.32 17.78 8.94
C LEU A 175 7.81 19.22 9.07
N SER A 176 8.67 19.49 10.04
CA SER A 176 9.34 20.77 10.19
C SER A 176 10.21 21.11 8.98
N PRO A 177 10.47 22.40 8.70
CA PRO A 177 11.41 22.80 7.65
C PRO A 177 12.80 22.14 7.81
N GLU A 178 13.24 21.94 9.05
CA GLU A 178 14.49 21.27 9.41
C GLU A 178 14.46 19.81 8.95
N THR A 179 13.41 19.06 9.32
CA THR A 179 13.23 17.65 8.93
C THR A 179 13.08 17.52 7.41
N GLN A 180 12.30 18.40 6.75
CA GLN A 180 12.17 18.41 5.30
C GLN A 180 13.52 18.63 4.59
N ARG A 181 14.35 19.56 5.09
CA ARG A 181 15.72 19.76 4.58
C ARG A 181 16.60 18.53 4.81
N ALA A 182 16.50 17.89 5.97
CA ALA A 182 17.27 16.70 6.30
C ALA A 182 16.91 15.49 5.42
N LEU A 183 15.63 15.35 5.05
CA LEU A 183 15.11 14.25 4.22
C LEU A 183 15.21 14.51 2.71
N ARG A 184 15.52 15.75 2.28
CA ARG A 184 15.65 16.10 0.87
C ARG A 184 16.65 15.19 0.16
N GLY A 185 16.22 14.58 -0.95
CA GLY A 185 17.04 13.66 -1.75
C GLY A 185 17.21 12.25 -1.14
N ARG A 186 16.65 12.00 0.05
CA ARG A 186 16.64 10.67 0.70
C ARG A 186 15.29 10.00 0.50
N TRP A 187 14.93 9.75 -0.77
CA TRP A 187 13.59 9.32 -1.18
C TRP A 187 13.08 8.12 -0.39
N PHE A 188 13.90 7.08 -0.21
CA PHE A 188 13.52 5.92 0.62
C PHE A 188 13.32 6.27 2.08
N ARG A 189 14.20 7.08 2.67
CA ARG A 189 14.01 7.48 4.07
C ARG A 189 12.71 8.27 4.24
N LEU A 190 12.38 9.12 3.27
CA LEU A 190 11.12 9.86 3.23
C LEU A 190 9.92 8.92 3.01
N HIS A 191 10.06 7.89 2.18
CA HIS A 191 9.02 6.88 1.96
C HIS A 191 8.69 6.07 3.22
N PHE A 192 9.67 5.83 4.10
CA PHE A 192 9.46 5.19 5.40
C PHE A 192 8.94 6.16 6.48
N GLN A 193 8.78 7.44 6.17
CA GLN A 193 8.36 8.45 7.15
C GLN A 193 6.93 8.19 7.68
N TYR A 194 6.05 7.53 6.92
CA TYR A 194 4.72 7.15 7.43
C TYR A 194 4.79 6.29 8.69
N LEU A 195 5.85 5.48 8.86
CA LEU A 195 6.05 4.60 10.01
C LEU A 195 6.86 5.28 11.14
N CYS A 196 7.19 6.56 10.98
CA CYS A 196 8.01 7.33 11.91
C CYS A 196 7.19 8.46 12.54
N ALA A 197 7.72 9.04 13.62
CA ALA A 197 7.10 10.19 14.26
C ALA A 197 7.15 11.40 13.31
N PHE A 198 6.04 12.13 13.26
CA PHE A 198 5.97 13.43 12.59
C PHE A 198 6.19 14.54 13.62
N ASP A 199 6.75 15.67 13.19
CA ASP A 199 7.00 16.81 14.09
C ASP A 199 5.68 17.46 14.53
N ARG A 200 4.68 17.46 13.64
CA ARG A 200 3.34 18.00 13.85
C ARG A 200 2.32 17.06 13.22
N PRO A 201 2.03 15.91 13.84
CA PRO A 201 1.07 14.96 13.31
C PRO A 201 -0.32 15.62 13.35
N GLU A 202 -0.80 16.09 12.19
CA GLU A 202 -2.13 16.68 12.05
C GLU A 202 -3.19 15.56 12.05
N GLY A 203 -3.76 15.24 10.88
CA GLY A 203 -4.75 14.19 10.73
C GLY A 203 -4.19 12.78 10.68
N TYR A 204 -2.87 12.59 10.74
CA TYR A 204 -2.20 11.30 10.68
C TYR A 204 -1.07 11.24 11.70
N ASP A 205 -1.15 10.27 12.60
CA ASP A 205 -0.10 9.90 13.56
C ASP A 205 -0.06 8.37 13.62
N TYR A 206 1.05 7.78 13.19
CA TYR A 206 1.19 6.33 13.17
C TYR A 206 1.05 5.70 14.57
N PHE A 207 1.69 6.31 15.57
CA PHE A 207 1.69 5.77 16.93
C PHE A 207 0.34 5.97 17.61
N ALA A 208 -0.33 7.10 17.36
CA ALA A 208 -1.68 7.27 17.87
C ALA A 208 -2.65 6.28 17.23
N ILE A 209 -2.48 5.95 15.94
CA ILE A 209 -3.31 4.95 15.25
C ILE A 209 -3.04 3.54 15.80
N THR A 210 -1.78 3.12 15.93
CA THR A 210 -1.46 1.72 16.26
C THR A 210 -1.39 1.42 17.76
N ALA A 211 -1.22 2.44 18.61
CA ALA A 211 -1.07 2.27 20.06
C ALA A 211 -2.02 3.17 20.87
N GLY A 212 -2.90 3.91 20.21
CA GLY A 212 -3.94 4.71 20.86
C GLY A 212 -5.21 3.90 21.13
N PRO A 213 -6.14 4.46 21.91
CA PRO A 213 -7.34 3.75 22.35
C PRO A 213 -8.51 3.76 21.35
N LEU A 214 -8.37 4.45 20.21
CA LEU A 214 -9.44 4.60 19.24
C LEU A 214 -9.20 3.67 18.03
N PRO A 215 -10.17 2.80 17.69
CA PRO A 215 -10.17 2.05 16.45
C PRO A 215 -10.05 2.97 15.23
N LEU A 216 -9.53 2.45 14.13
CA LEU A 216 -9.32 3.17 12.88
C LEU A 216 -10.62 3.77 12.35
N GLY A 217 -11.72 3.01 12.41
CA GLY A 217 -13.05 3.43 11.97
C GLY A 217 -13.58 4.63 12.76
N GLU A 218 -13.48 4.57 14.08
CA GLU A 218 -13.89 5.66 14.96
C GLU A 218 -13.03 6.91 14.78
N ARG A 219 -11.71 6.73 14.68
CA ARG A 219 -10.75 7.82 14.50
C ARG A 219 -11.04 8.67 13.27
N PHE A 220 -11.53 8.04 12.20
CA PHE A 220 -11.80 8.71 10.93
C PHE A 220 -13.29 8.80 10.60
N ALA A 221 -14.17 8.55 11.57
CA ALA A 221 -15.61 8.61 11.39
C ALA A 221 -16.06 9.98 10.84
N GLY A 222 -16.92 9.95 9.81
CA GLY A 222 -17.45 11.15 9.16
C GLY A 222 -16.44 11.95 8.32
N ARG A 223 -15.19 11.50 8.22
CA ARG A 223 -14.17 12.20 7.44
C ARG A 223 -14.29 11.92 5.95
N GLY A 224 -14.25 12.97 5.14
CA GLY A 224 -14.12 12.86 3.69
C GLY A 224 -12.68 12.67 3.22
N HIS A 225 -12.51 12.28 1.95
CA HIS A 225 -11.19 12.20 1.33
C HIS A 225 -10.41 13.50 1.43
N SER A 226 -9.08 13.40 1.49
CA SER A 226 -8.24 14.60 1.41
C SER A 226 -8.38 15.29 0.03
N PRO A 227 -8.28 16.63 -0.03
CA PRO A 227 -8.22 17.36 -1.29
C PRO A 227 -7.08 16.85 -2.17
N GLY A 228 -7.32 16.80 -3.49
CA GLY A 228 -6.34 16.29 -4.46
C GLY A 228 -6.34 14.78 -4.65
N ARG A 229 -7.30 14.04 -4.06
CA ARG A 229 -7.54 12.63 -4.42
C ARG A 229 -7.65 12.48 -5.94
N ILE A 230 -6.83 11.59 -6.49
CA ILE A 230 -6.86 11.21 -7.90
C ILE A 230 -7.70 9.94 -8.02
N ALA A 231 -8.92 10.09 -8.55
CA ALA A 231 -9.88 9.00 -8.74
C ALA A 231 -10.24 8.75 -10.21
N ARG A 232 -9.51 9.37 -11.14
CA ARG A 232 -9.73 9.12 -12.57
C ARG A 232 -9.21 7.74 -12.92
N ALA A 233 -10.07 6.91 -13.52
CA ALA A 233 -9.64 5.66 -14.15
C ALA A 233 -8.60 5.96 -15.24
N VAL A 234 -7.41 5.36 -15.12
CA VAL A 234 -6.29 5.58 -16.04
C VAL A 234 -5.64 4.28 -16.49
N ASN A 235 -6.10 3.13 -15.98
CA ASN A 235 -5.66 1.82 -16.44
C ASN A 235 -6.58 1.34 -17.58
N ASP A 236 -6.07 1.31 -18.80
CA ASP A 236 -6.76 0.95 -20.04
C ASP A 236 -6.45 -0.48 -20.52
N TRP A 237 -6.14 -1.40 -19.59
CA TRP A 237 -5.69 -2.75 -19.90
C TRP A 237 -6.57 -3.50 -20.92
N PRO A 238 -6.01 -4.09 -22.00
CA PRO A 238 -6.74 -4.76 -23.09
C PRO A 238 -7.66 -5.92 -22.67
N GLY A 239 -7.51 -6.51 -21.48
CA GLY A 239 -8.39 -7.57 -20.97
C GLY A 239 -9.79 -7.11 -20.55
N ARG A 240 -10.07 -5.80 -20.53
CA ARG A 240 -11.37 -5.23 -20.16
C ARG A 240 -12.51 -5.67 -21.09
N ALA A 241 -12.18 -6.10 -22.33
CA ALA A 241 -13.15 -6.56 -23.31
C ALA A 241 -13.57 -8.03 -23.15
N GLU A 242 -12.79 -8.86 -22.45
CA GLU A 242 -13.01 -10.32 -22.38
C GLU A 242 -13.54 -10.82 -21.02
N GLY A 243 -13.95 -9.91 -20.12
CA GLY A 243 -14.58 -10.29 -18.85
C GLY A 243 -13.64 -10.97 -17.85
N ALA A 244 -12.32 -10.94 -18.08
CA ALA A 244 -11.35 -11.33 -17.07
C ALA A 244 -11.26 -10.24 -15.98
N PRO A 245 -11.30 -10.61 -14.69
CA PRO A 245 -11.11 -9.64 -13.60
C PRO A 245 -9.72 -8.96 -13.63
#